data_AF-A0A450SRH2-F1
#
_entry.id   AF-A0A450SRH2-F1
#
_cell.length_a   1.000
_cell.length_b   1.000
_cell.length_c   1.000
_cell.angle_alpha   90.00
_cell.angle_beta   90.00
_cell.angle_gamma   90.00
#
_symmetry.space_group_name_H-M   'P 1'
#
loop_
_entity.id
_entity.type
_entity.pdbx_description
1 polymer ?
#
loop_
_entity_poly.entity_id
_entity_poly.type
_entity_poly.pdbx_seq_one_letter_code
_entity_poly.pdbx_strand_id
1 'polypeptide(L)' 'MEYRESIRREAAAGLLLGKLSHRFGETLSDSRRCQVYEADPGTIRVWAKRILDAESLNDVFQE' A
#
# COMPACT_ATOMS: atom_id res chain seq x y z
N MET A 1 -7.58 9.33 20.97
CA MET A 1 -6.39 9.57 20.12
C MET A 1 -6.30 8.55 18.97
N GLU A 2 -6.66 7.29 19.22
CA GLU A 2 -6.63 6.17 18.26
C GLU A 2 -7.43 6.38 16.96
N TYR A 3 -8.58 7.06 17.02
CA TYR A 3 -9.42 7.28 15.83
C TYR A 3 -8.72 8.10 14.72
N ARG A 4 -7.95 9.13 15.09
CA ARG A 4 -7.21 9.94 14.10
C ARG A 4 -6.09 9.14 13.44
N GLU A 5 -5.50 8.21 14.18
CA GLU A 5 -4.44 7.35 13.68
C GLU A 5 -4.99 6.27 12.74
N SER A 6 -6.16 5.70 13.07
CA SER A 6 -6.90 4.78 12.20
C SER A 6 -7.29 5.45 10.88
N ILE A 7 -7.86 6.67 10.90
CA ILE A 7 -8.18 7.42 9.67
C ILE A 7 -6.93 7.65 8.82
N ARG A 8 -5.81 8.00 9.46
CA ARG A 8 -4.56 8.26 8.74
C ARG A 8 -4.02 7.00 8.06
N ARG A 9 -4.12 5.84 8.72
CA ARG A 9 -3.72 4.54 8.15
C ARG A 9 -4.61 4.17 6.97
N GLU A 10 -5.93 4.25 7.14
CA GLU A 10 -6.90 3.94 6.10
C GLU A 10 -6.73 4.82 4.85
N ALA A 11 -6.53 6.13 5.05
CA ALA A 11 -6.28 7.06 3.95
C ALA A 11 -4.96 6.76 3.22
N ALA A 12 -3.90 6.43 3.96
CA ALA A 12 -2.59 6.08 3.37
C ALA A 12 -2.67 4.75 2.59
N ALA A 13 -3.36 3.76 3.14
CA ALA A 13 -3.60 2.47 2.51
C ALA A 13 -4.39 2.63 1.20
N GLY A 14 -5.51 3.35 1.23
CA GLY A 14 -6.32 3.61 0.04
C GLY A 14 -5.52 4.32 -1.07
N LEU A 15 -4.70 5.30 -0.72
CA LEU A 15 -3.80 5.97 -1.66
C LEU A 15 -2.78 5.02 -2.29
N LEU A 16 -2.19 4.13 -1.50
CA LEU A 16 -1.24 3.14 -2.00
C LEU A 16 -1.92 2.16 -2.96
N LEU A 17 -3.08 1.62 -2.59
CA LEU A 17 -3.85 0.71 -3.43
C LEU A 17 -4.22 1.33 -4.78
N GLY A 18 -4.63 2.61 -4.78
CA GLY A 18 -4.91 3.35 -6.01
C GLY A 18 -3.68 3.48 -6.92
N LYS A 19 -2.50 3.77 -6.34
CA LYS A 19 -1.24 3.85 -7.11
C LYS A 19 -0.82 2.50 -7.67
N LEU A 20 -0.94 1.43 -6.89
CA LEU A 20 -0.63 0.08 -7.32
C LEU A 20 -1.52 -0.35 -8.49
N SER A 21 -2.83 -0.15 -8.35
CA SER A 21 -3.80 -0.46 -9.41
C SER A 21 -3.51 0.35 -10.68
N HIS A 22 -3.19 1.64 -10.55
CA HIS A 22 -2.86 2.49 -11.69
C HIS A 22 -1.57 2.05 -12.41
N ARG A 23 -0.51 1.73 -11.66
CA ARG A 23 0.79 1.40 -12.26
C ARG A 23 0.83 0.01 -12.88
N PHE A 24 0.28 -0.98 -12.19
CA PHE A 24 0.41 -2.38 -12.59
C PHE A 24 -0.80 -2.89 -13.38
N GLY A 25 -1.89 -2.12 -13.47
CA GLY A 25 -3.10 -2.54 -14.18
C GLY A 25 -3.80 -3.77 -13.58
N GLU A 26 -3.31 -4.27 -12.44
CA GLU A 26 -3.80 -5.48 -11.79
C GLU A 26 -4.72 -5.18 -10.61
N THR A 27 -5.78 -5.97 -10.52
CA THR A 27 -6.62 -6.04 -9.33
C THR A 27 -5.84 -6.76 -8.24
N LEU A 28 -5.44 -6.04 -7.19
CA LEU A 28 -4.82 -6.64 -6.01
C LEU A 28 -5.77 -7.67 -5.39
N SER A 29 -5.23 -8.84 -5.01
CA SER A 29 -5.95 -9.83 -4.24
C SER A 29 -6.39 -9.26 -2.89
N ASP A 30 -7.47 -9.81 -2.32
CA ASP A 30 -7.97 -9.34 -1.02
C ASP A 30 -6.94 -9.51 0.10
N SER A 31 -6.11 -10.56 0.04
CA SER A 31 -4.98 -10.74 0.96
C SER A 31 -3.99 -9.57 0.88
N ARG A 32 -3.61 -9.11 -0.32
CA ARG A 32 -2.73 -7.94 -0.48
C ARG A 32 -3.41 -6.65 -0.03
N ARG A 33 -4.71 -6.51 -0.25
CA ARG A 33 -5.47 -5.36 0.25
C ARG A 33 -5.47 -5.31 1.78
N CYS A 34 -5.76 -6.43 2.45
CA CYS A 34 -5.71 -6.52 3.91
C CYS A 34 -4.31 -6.19 4.45
N GLN A 35 -3.26 -6.74 3.83
CA GLN A 35 -1.87 -6.43 4.20
C GLN A 35 -1.58 -4.93 4.14
N VAL A 36 -2.11 -4.23 3.12
CA VAL A 36 -1.94 -2.78 2.98
C VAL A 36 -2.72 -1.98 4.04
N TYR A 37 -3.91 -2.43 4.43
CA TYR A 37 -4.70 -1.77 5.47
C TYR A 37 -4.16 -2.00 6.89
N GLU A 38 -3.52 -3.15 7.13
CA GLU A 38 -2.94 -3.50 8.44
C GLU A 38 -1.53 -2.94 8.63
N ALA A 39 -0.84 -2.57 7.54
CA ALA A 39 0.51 -2.02 7.58
C ALA A 39 0.58 -0.69 8.33
N ASP A 40 1.67 -0.47 9.06
CA ASP A 40 1.95 0.82 9.65
C ASP A 40 2.27 1.88 8.57
N PRO A 41 2.04 3.18 8.86
CA PRO A 41 2.31 4.24 7.88
C PRO A 41 3.75 4.33 7.37
N GLY A 42 4.73 3.84 8.13
CA GLY A 42 6.12 3.76 7.74
C GLY A 42 6.33 2.74 6.63
N THR A 43 5.79 1.53 6.81
CA THR A 43 5.81 0.46 5.80
C THR A 43 5.09 0.89 4.51
N ILE A 44 3.91 1.50 4.62
CA ILE A 44 3.16 2.04 3.46
C ILE A 44 4.02 3.05 2.69
N ARG A 45 4.80 3.88 3.38
CA ARG A 45 5.69 4.87 2.74
C ARG A 45 6.85 4.21 2.00
N VAL A 46 7.40 3.10 2.51
CA VAL A 46 8.45 2.33 1.82
C VAL A 46 7.88 1.75 0.51
N TRP A 47 6.73 1.09 0.58
CA TRP A 47 6.05 0.56 -0.60
C TRP A 47 5.73 1.66 -1.62
N ALA A 48 5.25 2.83 -1.17
CA ALA A 48 4.97 3.95 -2.05
C ALA A 48 6.21 4.45 -2.81
N LYS A 49 7.41 4.36 -2.23
CA LYS A 49 8.67 4.69 -2.91
C LYS A 49 9.04 3.60 -3.92
N ARG A 50 8.90 2.33 -3.55
CA ARG A 50 9.21 1.19 -4.42
C ARG A 50 8.33 1.14 -5.66
N ILE A 51 7.10 1.68 -5.61
CA ILE A 51 6.25 1.88 -6.79
C ILE A 51 6.94 2.72 -7.88
N LEU A 52 8.00 3.49 -7.62
CA LEU A 52 8.66 4.23 -8.68
C LEU A 52 9.55 3.33 -9.54
N ASP A 53 10.22 2.36 -8.92
CA ASP A 53 11.32 1.60 -9.54
C ASP A 53 11.01 0.10 -9.71
N ALA A 54 9.99 -0.43 -9.03
CA ALA A 54 9.64 -1.86 -9.06
C ALA A 54 9.21 -2.33 -10.45
N GLU A 55 9.61 -3.53 -10.88
CA GLU A 55 9.15 -4.10 -12.16
C GLU A 55 7.79 -4.80 -12.02
N SER A 56 7.49 -5.29 -10.82
CA SER A 56 6.27 -6.04 -10.51
C SER A 56 5.67 -5.64 -9.15
N LEU A 57 4.43 -6.08 -8.91
CA LEU A 57 3.82 -5.96 -7.57
C LEU A 57 4.66 -6.66 -6.50
N ASN A 58 5.30 -7.79 -6.83
CA ASN A 58 6.07 -8.54 -5.85
C ASN A 58 7.25 -7.72 -5.33
N ASP A 59 7.93 -6.97 -6.20
CA ASP A 59 9.08 -6.13 -5.85
C ASP A 59 8.71 -4.98 -4.91
N VAL A 60 7.46 -4.52 -4.96
CA VAL A 60 6.96 -3.52 -4.01
C VAL A 60 6.88 -4.10 -2.60
N PHE A 61 6.35 -5.33 -2.48
CA PHE A 61 6.05 -5.98 -1.20
C PHE A 61 7.21 -6.80 -0.61
N GLN A 62 8.37 -6.88 -1.27
CA GLN A 62 9.58 -7.47 -0.67
C GLN A 62 9.94 -6.76 0.65
N GLU A 63 10.61 -7.41 1.59
CA GLU A 63 11.11 -6.74 2.80
C GLU A 63 12.38 -5.93 2.52
#